data_AF-A0A0F3IEX9-F1
#
_entry.id   AF-A0A0F3IEX9-F1
#
_cell.length_a   1.000
_cell.length_b   1.000
_cell.length_c   1.000
_cell.angle_alpha   90.00
_cell.angle_beta   90.00
_cell.angle_gamma   90.00
#
_symmetry.space_group_name_H-M   'P 1'
#
loop_
_entity.id
_entity.type
_entity.pdbx_description
1 polymer ?
#
loop_
_entity_poly.entity_id
_entity_poly.type
_entity_poly.pdbx_seq_one_letter_code
_entity_poly.pdbx_strand_id
1 'polypeptide(L)'
;MAIQDIIEIDGFSVLIKEFKKQVSDLIMDDSLRCSLIGRIDQLKRESIARAIQKLVSNCLPGDIESLKIIKDAYNIRSTVLHDGSTDADLREKSNQVEEVIRKVFESLISPHSS
;
A
#
# COMPACT_ATOMS: atom_id res chain seq x y z
N MET A 1 -3.66 -17.40 -24.93
CA MET A 1 -3.40 -16.93 -23.56
C MET A 1 -3.04 -15.46 -23.66
N ALA A 2 -4.05 -14.59 -23.57
CA ALA A 2 -3.85 -13.15 -23.65
C ALA A 2 -3.39 -12.65 -22.28
N ILE A 3 -2.36 -11.82 -22.31
CA ILE A 3 -1.82 -11.04 -21.20
C ILE A 3 -2.93 -10.04 -20.82
N GLN A 4 -3.92 -10.48 -20.04
CA GLN A 4 -5.11 -9.68 -19.74
C GLN A 4 -5.04 -8.97 -18.37
N ASP A 5 -4.06 -9.26 -17.52
CA ASP A 5 -4.05 -8.75 -16.14
C ASP A 5 -2.89 -7.81 -15.82
N ILE A 6 -2.28 -7.21 -16.84
CA ILE A 6 -1.38 -6.07 -16.63
C ILE A 6 -2.24 -4.82 -16.82
N ILE A 7 -2.37 -4.03 -15.74
CA ILE A 7 -2.93 -2.66 -15.65
C ILE A 7 -4.40 -2.58 -15.17
N GLU A 8 -4.70 -3.04 -13.94
CA GLU A 8 -5.84 -2.54 -13.14
C GLU A 8 -5.48 -1.26 -12.33
N ILE A 9 -4.29 -0.69 -12.53
CA ILE A 9 -3.79 0.47 -11.76
C ILE A 9 -4.30 1.82 -12.31
N ASP A 10 -4.74 1.85 -13.57
CA ASP A 10 -5.10 3.11 -14.23
C ASP A 10 -6.53 3.56 -13.92
N GLY A 11 -7.49 2.62 -13.86
CA GLY A 11 -8.90 2.92 -13.59
C GLY A 11 -9.12 3.58 -12.22
N PHE A 12 -8.45 3.10 -11.17
CA PHE A 12 -8.56 3.71 -9.84
C PHE A 12 -7.99 5.13 -9.80
N SER A 13 -6.87 5.37 -10.48
CA SER A 13 -6.26 6.70 -10.56
C SER A 13 -7.17 7.70 -11.30
N VAL A 14 -7.84 7.24 -12.36
CA VAL A 14 -8.86 8.03 -13.08
C VAL A 14 -10.06 8.35 -12.19
N LEU A 15 -10.60 7.37 -11.45
CA LEU A 15 -11.72 7.57 -10.52
C LEU A 15 -11.37 8.55 -9.39
N ILE A 16 -10.17 8.44 -8.82
CA ILE A 16 -9.69 9.39 -7.80
C ILE A 16 -9.58 10.79 -8.37
N LYS A 17 -9.06 10.94 -9.59
CA LYS A 17 -8.94 12.25 -10.26
C LYS A 17 -10.31 12.87 -10.53
N GLU A 18 -11.25 12.09 -11.01
CA GLU A 18 -12.63 12.54 -11.28
C GLU A 18 -13.34 12.93 -9.99
N PHE A 19 -13.22 12.11 -8.94
CA PHE A 19 -13.84 12.41 -7.65
C PHE A 19 -13.25 13.67 -7.00
N LYS A 20 -11.92 13.88 -7.09
CA LYS A 20 -11.29 15.13 -6.64
C LYS A 20 -11.82 16.34 -7.40
N LYS A 21 -12.00 16.22 -8.71
CA LYS A 21 -12.57 17.30 -9.53
C LYS A 21 -13.98 17.66 -9.07
N GLN A 22 -14.82 16.65 -8.87
CA GLN A 22 -16.18 16.86 -8.34
C GLN A 22 -16.18 17.56 -6.98
N VAL A 23 -15.28 17.18 -6.07
CA VAL A 23 -15.15 17.84 -4.75
C VAL A 23 -14.66 19.28 -4.87
N SER A 24 -13.75 19.57 -5.80
CA SER A 24 -13.27 20.94 -6.07
C SER A 24 -14.36 21.84 -6.65
N ASP A 25 -15.23 21.28 -7.50
CA ASP A 25 -16.30 22.01 -8.18
C ASP A 25 -17.51 22.29 -7.28
N LEU A 26 -17.61 21.61 -6.13
CA LEU A 26 -18.66 21.87 -5.14
C LEU A 26 -18.43 23.20 -4.41
N ILE A 27 -19.52 23.95 -4.24
CA ILE A 27 -19.56 25.13 -3.37
C ILE A 27 -19.58 24.63 -1.92
N MET A 28 -18.44 24.68 -1.25
CA MET A 28 -18.26 24.31 0.14
C MET A 28 -17.15 25.15 0.77
N ASP A 29 -17.08 25.13 2.09
CA ASP A 29 -16.00 25.76 2.85
C ASP A 29 -14.62 25.20 2.44
N ASP A 30 -13.63 26.07 2.28
CA ASP A 30 -12.30 25.71 1.81
C ASP A 30 -11.55 24.78 2.77
N SER A 31 -11.78 24.91 4.08
CA SER A 31 -11.19 24.01 5.08
C SER A 31 -11.74 22.59 4.91
N LEU A 32 -13.06 22.47 4.69
CA LEU A 32 -13.71 21.20 4.43
C LEU A 32 -13.24 20.58 3.12
N ARG A 33 -13.11 21.38 2.05
CA ARG A 33 -12.57 20.94 0.75
C ARG A 33 -11.16 20.39 0.88
N CYS A 34 -10.27 21.13 1.54
CA CYS A 34 -8.89 20.69 1.79
C CYS A 34 -8.83 19.39 2.60
N SER A 35 -9.68 19.26 3.64
CA SER A 35 -9.78 18.05 4.44
C SER A 35 -10.23 16.84 3.59
N LEU A 36 -11.25 17.01 2.75
CA LEU A 36 -11.77 15.96 1.87
C LEU A 36 -10.75 15.54 0.81
N ILE A 37 -10.07 16.49 0.16
CA ILE A 37 -9.01 16.17 -0.81
C ILE A 37 -7.89 15.39 -0.13
N GLY A 38 -7.48 15.80 1.08
CA GLY A 38 -6.48 15.07 1.86
C GLY A 38 -6.89 13.63 2.18
N ARG A 39 -8.16 13.39 2.53
CA ARG A 39 -8.72 12.05 2.73
C ARG A 39 -8.74 11.23 1.44
N ILE A 40 -9.10 11.84 0.31
CA ILE A 40 -9.11 11.16 -1.00
C ILE A 40 -7.70 10.70 -1.38
N ASP A 41 -6.66 11.49 -1.08
CA ASP A 41 -5.26 11.08 -1.29
C ASP A 41 -4.83 9.90 -0.42
N GLN A 42 -5.42 9.74 0.76
CA GLN A 42 -5.16 8.59 1.63
C GLN A 42 -5.74 7.29 1.07
N LEU A 43 -6.85 7.33 0.30
CA LEU A 43 -7.46 6.14 -0.29
C LEU A 43 -6.49 5.35 -1.18
N LYS A 44 -5.65 6.03 -1.97
CA LYS A 44 -4.62 5.37 -2.81
C LYS A 44 -3.58 4.64 -1.96
N ARG A 45 -3.15 5.25 -0.85
CA ARG A 45 -2.19 4.64 0.08
C ARG A 45 -2.78 3.40 0.75
N GLU A 46 -4.01 3.49 1.22
CA GLU A 46 -4.73 2.37 1.84
C GLU A 46 -4.93 1.20 0.86
N SER A 47 -5.24 1.49 -0.40
CA SER A 47 -5.38 0.47 -1.44
C SER A 47 -4.09 -0.32 -1.65
N ILE A 48 -2.94 0.36 -1.71
CA ILE A 48 -1.63 -0.30 -1.88
C ILE A 48 -1.27 -1.10 -0.63
N ALA A 49 -1.45 -0.52 0.56
CA ALA A 49 -1.17 -1.21 1.83
C ALA A 49 -2.01 -2.50 1.94
N ARG A 50 -3.30 -2.44 1.60
CA ARG A 50 -4.18 -3.61 1.57
C ARG A 50 -3.77 -4.64 0.53
N ALA A 51 -3.37 -4.20 -0.68
CA ALA A 51 -2.93 -5.11 -1.73
C ALA A 51 -1.70 -5.92 -1.31
N ILE A 52 -0.71 -5.26 -0.69
CA ILE A 52 0.50 -5.93 -0.22
C ILE A 52 0.21 -6.84 0.98
N GLN A 53 -0.62 -6.39 1.93
CA GLN A 53 -1.07 -7.27 3.03
C GLN A 53 -1.78 -8.52 2.50
N LYS A 54 -2.65 -8.38 1.50
CA LYS A 54 -3.35 -9.49 0.86
C LYS A 54 -2.37 -10.44 0.16
N LEU A 55 -1.37 -9.91 -0.56
CA LEU A 55 -0.32 -10.71 -1.19
C LEU A 55 0.43 -11.55 -0.14
N VAL A 56 0.87 -10.92 0.95
CA VAL A 56 1.60 -11.59 2.03
C VAL A 56 0.73 -12.65 2.70
N SER A 57 -0.53 -12.36 3.01
CA SER A 57 -1.45 -13.36 3.60
C SER A 57 -1.73 -14.55 2.69
N ASN A 58 -1.77 -14.32 1.37
CA ASN A 58 -1.99 -15.39 0.39
C ASN A 58 -0.74 -16.26 0.22
N CYS A 59 0.44 -15.65 0.15
CA CYS A 59 1.70 -16.37 -0.06
C CYS A 59 2.24 -17.05 1.21
N LEU A 60 1.96 -16.49 2.38
CA LEU A 60 2.47 -16.95 3.68
C LEU A 60 1.31 -17.15 4.68
N PRO A 61 0.41 -18.11 4.44
CA PRO A 61 -0.73 -18.34 5.31
C PRO A 61 -0.28 -18.73 6.72
N GLY A 62 -0.75 -17.99 7.73
CA GLY A 62 -0.40 -18.21 9.13
C GLY A 62 0.88 -17.52 9.62
N ASP A 63 1.67 -16.89 8.74
CA ASP A 63 2.84 -16.10 9.14
C ASP A 63 2.41 -14.69 9.60
N ILE A 64 1.95 -14.61 10.85
CA ILE A 64 1.47 -13.38 11.50
C ILE A 64 2.60 -12.34 11.61
N GLU A 65 3.84 -12.80 11.84
CA GLU A 65 5.00 -11.92 12.00
C GLU A 65 5.33 -11.21 10.68
N SER A 66 5.35 -11.93 9.56
CA SER A 66 5.58 -11.31 8.24
C SER A 66 4.50 -10.27 7.90
N LEU A 67 3.24 -10.54 8.23
CA LEU A 67 2.15 -9.57 8.05
C LEU A 67 2.32 -8.33 8.94
N LYS A 68 2.77 -8.52 10.18
CA LYS A 68 3.04 -7.42 11.12
C LYS A 68 4.20 -6.55 10.64
N ILE A 69 5.32 -7.15 10.21
CA ILE A 69 6.47 -6.44 9.65
C ILE A 69 6.05 -5.52 8.50
N ILE A 70 5.22 -6.02 7.58
CA ILE A 70 4.76 -5.24 6.43
C ILE A 70 3.82 -4.11 6.83
N LYS A 71 2.94 -4.32 7.82
CA LYS A 71 2.11 -3.25 8.39
C LYS A 71 2.96 -2.16 9.03
N ASP A 72 3.93 -2.56 9.85
CA ASP A 72 4.82 -1.65 10.55
C ASP A 72 5.68 -0.84 9.56
N ALA A 73 6.22 -1.49 8.53
CA ALA A 73 6.98 -0.83 7.47
C ALA A 73 6.14 0.20 6.69
N TYR A 74 4.86 -0.09 6.46
CA TYR A 74 3.94 0.86 5.84
C TYR A 74 3.66 2.08 6.71
N ASN A 75 3.49 1.87 8.01
CA ASN A 75 3.30 2.96 8.97
C ASN A 75 4.54 3.85 9.02
N ILE A 76 5.74 3.25 9.14
CA ILE A 76 7.01 3.99 9.14
C ILE A 76 7.16 4.81 7.86
N ARG A 77 6.90 4.22 6.68
CA ARG A 77 6.94 4.97 5.40
C ARG A 77 5.98 6.16 5.41
N SER A 78 4.78 6.00 5.95
CA SER A 78 3.80 7.07 6.05
C SER A 78 4.33 8.20 6.95
N THR A 79 4.87 7.86 8.12
CA THR A 79 5.44 8.83 9.06
C THR A 79 6.67 9.53 8.48
N VAL A 80 7.59 8.81 7.85
CA VAL A 80 8.79 9.41 7.21
C VAL A 80 8.40 10.40 6.10
N LEU A 81 7.44 10.04 5.25
CA LEU A 81 6.99 10.90 4.15
C LEU A 81 6.26 12.17 4.62
N HIS A 82 5.58 12.12 5.76
CA HIS A 82 4.76 13.22 6.27
C HIS A 82 5.51 14.11 7.28
N ASP A 83 6.29 13.50 8.18
CA ASP A 83 6.88 14.18 9.33
C ASP A 83 8.39 14.38 9.18
N GLY A 84 9.00 13.92 8.07
CA GLY A 84 10.44 14.06 7.78
C GLY A 84 11.37 13.39 8.78
N SER A 85 10.82 12.61 9.71
CA SER A 85 11.56 11.97 10.80
C SER A 85 12.26 10.73 10.28
N THR A 86 13.59 10.69 10.38
CA THR A 86 14.37 9.47 10.15
C THR A 86 14.31 8.60 11.39
N ASP A 87 13.60 7.47 11.30
CA ASP A 87 13.60 6.44 12.32
C ASP A 87 15.00 5.78 12.37
N ALA A 88 15.58 5.69 13.56
CA ALA A 88 16.92 5.12 13.78
C ALA A 88 16.99 3.64 13.36
N ASP A 89 15.84 2.95 13.33
CA ASP A 89 15.73 1.53 13.04
C ASP A 89 15.37 1.25 11.56
N LEU A 90 15.40 2.26 10.68
CA LEU A 90 15.05 2.10 9.26
C LEU A 90 15.83 0.98 8.57
N ARG A 91 17.10 0.79 8.94
CA ARG A 91 17.95 -0.26 8.37
C ARG A 91 17.49 -1.65 8.80
N GLU A 92 17.20 -1.85 10.08
CA GLU A 92 16.69 -3.12 10.60
C GLU A 92 15.32 -3.44 9.99
N LYS A 93 14.43 -2.44 9.93
CA LYS A 93 13.11 -2.59 9.33
C LYS A 93 13.19 -2.91 7.83
N SER A 94 14.14 -2.31 7.12
CA SER A 94 14.38 -2.64 5.70
C SER A 94 14.81 -4.09 5.53
N ASN A 95 15.73 -4.58 6.36
CA ASN A 95 16.16 -5.99 6.33
C ASN A 95 14.98 -6.94 6.64
N GLN A 96 14.14 -6.59 7.62
CA GLN A 96 12.94 -7.38 7.95
C GLN A 96 11.97 -7.44 6.76
N VAL A 97 11.75 -6.33 6.06
CA VAL A 97 10.91 -6.30 4.85
C VAL A 97 11.53 -7.11 3.72
N GLU A 98 12.85 -7.03 3.52
CA GLU A 98 13.57 -7.82 2.51
C GLU A 98 13.39 -9.32 2.76
N GLU A 99 13.48 -9.77 4.02
CA GLU A 99 13.23 -11.16 4.38
C GLU A 99 11.79 -11.60 4.10
N VAL A 100 10.80 -10.75 4.38
CA VAL A 100 9.40 -11.05 4.02
C VAL A 100 9.24 -11.16 2.50
N ILE A 101 9.86 -10.27 1.73
CA ILE A 101 9.83 -10.31 0.27
C ILE A 101 10.47 -11.60 -0.25
N ARG A 102 11.62 -12.01 0.31
CA ARG A 102 12.28 -13.28 -0.04
C ARG A 102 11.35 -14.47 0.19
N LYS A 103 10.72 -14.57 1.36
CA LYS A 103 9.74 -15.63 1.66
C LYS A 103 8.57 -15.65 0.67
N VAL A 104 8.05 -14.48 0.29
CA VAL A 104 6.99 -14.37 -0.73
C VAL A 104 7.47 -14.91 -2.07
N PHE A 105 8.67 -14.55 -2.51
CA PHE A 105 9.24 -15.10 -3.75
C PHE A 105 9.47 -16.60 -3.68
N GLU A 106 9.96 -17.13 -2.56
CA GLU A 106 10.14 -18.57 -2.36
C GLU A 106 8.82 -19.33 -2.49
N SER A 107 7.74 -18.80 -1.91
CA SER A 107 6.38 -19.34 -2.02
C SER A 107 5.87 -19.34 -3.47
N LEU A 108 6.22 -18.33 -4.26
CA LEU A 108 5.80 -18.22 -5.66
C LEU A 108 6.63 -19.07 -6.62
N ILE A 109 7.92 -19.25 -6.35
CA ILE A 109 8.88 -19.94 -7.24
C ILE A 109 8.97 -21.42 -6.91
N SER A 110 8.69 -21.83 -5.68
CA SER A 110 8.65 -23.24 -5.28
C SER A 110 7.20 -23.71 -5.37
N PRO A 111 6.73 -24.25 -6.52
CA PRO A 111 5.44 -24.91 -6.53
C PRO A 111 5.53 -26.04 -5.50
N HIS A 112 4.53 -26.14 -4.63
CA HIS A 112 4.43 -27.26 -3.70
C HIS A 112 4.67 -28.56 -4.48
N SER A 113 5.75 -29.26 -4.15
CA SER A 113 5.84 -30.70 -4.28
C SER A 113 4.78 -31.27 -3.34
N SER A 114 3.54 -31.39 -3.82
CA SER A 114 2.44 -32.06 -3.13
C SER A 114 1.54 -32.71 -4.17
#